data_AF-A0A4Q3E0T3-F1
#
_entry.id   AF-A0A4Q3E0T3-F1
#
_cell.length_a   1.000
_cell.length_b   1.000
_cell.length_c   1.000
_cell.angle_alpha   90.00
_cell.angle_beta   90.00
_cell.angle_gamma   90.00
#
_symmetry.space_group_name_H-M   'P 1'
#
loop_
_entity.id
_entity.type
_entity.pdbx_description
1 polymer ?
#
loop_
_entity_poly.entity_id
_entity_poly.type
_entity_poly.pdbx_seq_one_letter_code
_entity_poly.pdbx_strand_id
1 'polypeptide(L)'
;VFLAMLTTSFIEKSLRKELLSSIAVFVVFNLVYGLKGGIDNAAHIGGLISGLIIGYCYYPGLIKPLDSKIKYGTLAALLVISVVLSISALKTLPNEASPYEMTMQRFIGNEKAALAVLNDGGYQTQEKVISGLKTGIRNWKANIKLINDMENTELSDVVMKRNTLLKEYCQVRLKYYELMLHEQIEGSSDADVANMDSCNIAIGKIVTEINALGSTSN
;
A
#
# COMPACT_ATOMS: atom_id res chain seq x y z
N VAL A 1 -8.69 30.42 5.37
CA VAL A 1 -8.08 31.73 5.71
C VAL A 1 -9.05 32.88 5.48
N PHE A 2 -9.50 33.13 4.25
CA PHE A 2 -10.39 34.27 3.96
C PHE A 2 -11.72 34.25 4.75
N LEU A 3 -12.31 33.06 4.94
CA LEU A 3 -13.49 32.90 5.79
C LEU A 3 -13.26 33.36 7.24
N ALA A 4 -12.07 33.12 7.82
CA ALA A 4 -11.74 33.63 9.16
C ALA A 4 -11.56 35.16 9.18
N MET A 5 -11.13 35.78 8.08
CA MET A 5 -11.05 37.23 8.00
C MET A 5 -12.45 37.86 7.99
N LEU A 6 -13.40 37.23 7.30
CA LEU A 6 -14.80 37.65 7.25
C LEU A 6 -15.53 37.54 8.59
N THR A 7 -15.05 36.73 9.54
CA THR A 7 -15.64 36.68 10.89
C THR A 7 -15.07 37.74 11.84
N THR A 8 -14.04 38.48 11.41
CA THR A 8 -13.38 39.53 12.22
C THR A 8 -13.81 40.94 11.80
N SER A 9 -13.39 41.98 12.55
CA SER A 9 -13.63 43.37 12.19
C SER A 9 -12.71 43.91 11.08
N PHE A 10 -11.86 43.08 10.47
CA PHE A 10 -10.89 43.50 9.46
C PHE A 10 -11.55 44.04 8.18
N ILE A 11 -12.66 43.41 7.76
CA ILE A 11 -13.40 43.79 6.56
C ILE A 11 -14.62 44.63 6.95
N GLU A 12 -14.91 45.66 6.17
CA GLU A 12 -16.05 46.56 6.38
C GLU A 12 -17.38 45.78 6.51
N LYS A 13 -18.27 46.22 7.41
CA LYS A 13 -19.48 45.49 7.77
C LYS A 13 -20.42 45.23 6.58
N SER A 14 -20.55 46.19 5.67
CA SER A 14 -21.35 46.11 4.45
C SER A 14 -20.88 44.96 3.55
N LEU A 15 -19.59 44.97 3.19
CA LEU A 15 -18.95 43.96 2.35
C LEU A 15 -18.89 42.57 3.01
N ARG A 16 -18.72 42.52 4.33
CA ARG A 16 -18.63 41.26 5.07
C ARG A 16 -19.88 40.39 4.91
N LYS A 17 -21.07 41.00 4.98
CA LYS A 17 -22.34 40.25 4.92
C LYS A 17 -22.52 39.58 3.56
N GLU A 18 -22.22 40.31 2.48
CA GLU A 18 -22.31 39.80 1.11
C GLU A 18 -21.29 38.69 0.86
N LEU A 19 -20.03 38.91 1.24
CA LEU A 19 -18.94 37.94 1.03
C LEU A 19 -19.09 36.68 1.90
N LEU A 20 -19.61 36.81 3.13
CA LEU A 20 -19.84 35.66 3.99
C LEU A 20 -20.97 34.77 3.45
N SER A 21 -22.01 35.38 2.86
CA SER A 21 -23.08 34.64 2.21
C SER A 21 -22.56 33.85 1.00
N SER A 22 -21.77 34.48 0.12
CA SER A 22 -21.26 33.80 -1.08
C SER A 22 -20.27 32.67 -0.74
N ILE A 23 -19.39 32.89 0.24
CA ILE A 23 -18.42 31.86 0.67
C ILE A 23 -19.09 30.73 1.45
N ALA A 24 -20.12 31.00 2.25
CA ALA A 24 -20.87 29.95 2.91
C ALA A 24 -21.48 28.98 1.89
N VAL A 25 -22.09 29.51 0.81
CA VAL A 25 -22.61 28.70 -0.29
C VAL A 25 -21.51 27.90 -0.98
N PHE A 26 -20.36 28.53 -1.26
CA PHE A 26 -19.22 27.84 -1.86
C PHE A 26 -18.67 26.71 -0.99
N VAL A 27 -18.52 26.91 0.31
CA VAL A 27 -18.04 25.89 1.25
C VAL A 27 -19.01 24.71 1.32
N VAL A 28 -20.32 24.98 1.43
CA VAL A 28 -21.35 23.93 1.43
C VAL A 28 -21.33 23.14 0.13
N PHE A 29 -21.25 23.82 -1.02
CA PHE A 29 -21.17 23.17 -2.31
C PHE A 29 -19.95 22.24 -2.42
N ASN A 30 -18.76 22.71 -2.01
CA ASN A 30 -17.55 21.88 -2.04
C ASN A 30 -17.63 20.69 -1.10
N LEU A 31 -18.20 20.85 0.10
CA LEU A 31 -18.39 19.74 1.04
C LEU A 31 -19.37 18.70 0.47
N VAL A 32 -20.51 19.13 -0.08
CA VAL A 32 -21.50 18.23 -0.68
C VAL A 32 -20.97 17.55 -1.93
N TYR A 33 -20.22 18.26 -2.76
CA TYR A 33 -19.63 17.69 -3.96
C TYR A 33 -18.48 16.73 -3.64
N GLY A 34 -17.71 17.01 -2.58
CA GLY A 34 -16.65 16.13 -2.07
C GLY A 34 -17.17 14.74 -1.68
N LEU A 35 -18.43 14.63 -1.21
CA LEU A 35 -19.10 13.36 -0.89
C LEU A 35 -19.20 12.39 -2.08
N LYS A 36 -19.20 12.90 -3.32
CA LYS A 36 -19.37 12.06 -4.53
C LYS A 36 -18.06 11.43 -5.01
N GLY A 37 -16.90 11.95 -4.60
CA GLY A 37 -15.60 11.60 -5.18
C GLY A 37 -14.85 10.47 -4.47
N GLY A 38 -15.41 9.84 -3.43
CA GLY A 38 -14.71 8.82 -2.63
C GLY A 38 -13.52 9.34 -1.82
N ILE A 39 -13.27 10.66 -1.84
CA ILE A 39 -12.28 11.35 -1.02
C ILE A 39 -12.90 11.55 0.37
N ASP A 40 -12.18 11.14 1.42
CA ASP A 40 -12.64 11.24 2.80
C ASP A 40 -13.02 12.70 3.15
N ASN A 41 -14.24 12.90 3.66
CA ASN A 41 -14.70 14.20 4.18
C ASN A 41 -13.76 14.76 5.24
N ALA A 42 -12.99 13.89 5.92
CA ALA A 42 -11.97 14.29 6.87
C ALA A 42 -10.93 15.25 6.25
N ALA A 43 -10.54 15.06 4.99
CA ALA A 43 -9.59 15.95 4.31
C ALA A 43 -10.19 17.34 4.08
N HIS A 44 -11.43 17.41 3.61
CA HIS A 44 -12.12 18.67 3.34
C HIS A 44 -12.42 19.44 4.64
N ILE A 45 -12.91 18.75 5.67
CA ILE A 45 -13.18 19.34 6.99
C ILE A 45 -11.87 19.77 7.66
N GLY A 46 -10.83 18.94 7.59
CA GLY A 46 -9.50 19.26 8.10
C GLY A 46 -8.89 20.50 7.44
N GLY A 47 -9.02 20.64 6.12
CA GLY A 47 -8.60 21.83 5.38
C GLY A 47 -9.37 23.10 5.78
N LEU A 48 -10.69 22.97 6.00
CA LEU A 48 -11.52 24.09 6.44
C LEU A 48 -11.13 24.57 7.85
N ILE A 49 -11.01 23.65 8.81
CA ILE A 49 -10.65 23.95 10.21
C ILE A 49 -9.23 24.53 10.28
N SER A 50 -8.24 23.88 9.66
CA SER A 50 -6.86 24.37 9.65
C SER A 50 -6.76 25.74 8.97
N GLY A 51 -7.47 25.95 7.86
CA GLY A 51 -7.56 27.24 7.19
C GLY A 51 -8.21 28.34 8.04
N LEU A 52 -9.15 28.03 8.93
CA LEU A 52 -9.72 28.98 9.89
C LEU A 52 -8.71 29.34 10.98
N ILE A 53 -8.06 28.34 11.59
CA ILE A 53 -7.04 28.52 12.62
C ILE A 53 -5.91 29.41 12.09
N ILE A 54 -5.35 29.06 10.92
CA ILE A 54 -4.29 29.83 10.26
C ILE A 54 -4.74 31.28 10.01
N GLY A 55 -5.98 31.47 9.54
CA GLY A 55 -6.52 32.81 9.30
C GLY A 55 -6.61 33.66 10.58
N TYR A 56 -7.05 33.08 11.70
CA TYR A 56 -7.05 33.78 12.98
C TYR A 56 -5.65 34.05 13.52
N CYS A 57 -4.68 33.16 13.30
CA CYS A 57 -3.29 33.42 13.64
C CYS A 57 -2.73 34.64 12.88
N TYR A 58 -3.11 34.85 11.62
CA TYR A 58 -2.67 36.02 10.85
C TYR A 58 -3.34 37.34 11.28
N TYR A 59 -4.53 37.30 11.88
CA TYR A 59 -5.34 38.49 12.17
C TYR A 59 -4.59 39.59 12.95
N PRO A 60 -3.85 39.32 14.05
CA PRO A 60 -3.10 40.36 14.77
C PRO A 60 -2.06 41.08 13.91
N GLY A 61 -1.36 40.35 13.03
CA GLY A 61 -0.37 40.93 12.11
C GLY A 61 -0.99 41.75 10.99
N LEU A 62 -2.25 41.48 10.64
CA LEU A 62 -3.00 42.26 9.65
C LEU A 62 -3.54 43.58 10.22
N ILE A 63 -3.88 43.63 11.50
CA ILE A 63 -4.31 44.87 12.17
C ILE A 63 -3.12 45.75 12.58
N LYS A 64 -1.96 45.14 12.89
CA LYS A 64 -0.74 45.85 13.28
C LYS A 64 0.37 45.65 12.23
N PRO A 65 0.21 46.15 10.99
CA PRO A 65 1.12 45.85 9.90
C PRO A 65 2.54 46.42 10.08
N LEU A 66 2.70 47.44 10.92
CA LEU A 66 4.00 48.03 11.27
C LEU A 66 4.80 47.19 12.29
N ASP A 67 4.15 46.23 12.95
CA ASP A 67 4.82 45.32 13.88
C ASP A 67 5.39 44.10 13.14
N SER A 68 6.57 44.29 12.55
CA SER A 68 7.31 43.26 11.84
C SER A 68 7.57 42.01 12.70
N LYS A 69 7.64 42.15 14.05
CA LYS A 69 7.86 41.00 14.94
C LYS A 69 6.64 40.09 14.97
N ILE A 70 5.43 40.65 15.05
CA ILE A 70 4.19 39.86 15.01
C ILE A 70 4.04 39.14 13.68
N LYS A 71 4.31 39.84 12.55
CA LYS A 71 4.18 39.27 11.21
C LYS A 71 5.13 38.09 10.98
N TYR A 72 6.44 38.30 11.17
CA TYR A 72 7.44 37.24 10.94
C TYR A 72 7.41 36.16 12.02
N GLY A 73 7.08 36.52 13.26
CA GLY A 73 6.91 35.55 14.35
C GLY A 73 5.76 34.58 14.10
N THR A 74 4.61 35.08 13.63
CA THR A 74 3.46 34.24 13.27
C THR A 74 3.78 33.30 12.11
N LEU A 75 4.44 33.81 11.06
CA LEU A 75 4.87 33.01 9.91
C LEU A 75 5.83 31.89 10.32
N ALA A 76 6.85 32.22 11.13
CA ALA A 76 7.81 31.25 11.62
C ALA A 76 7.14 30.18 12.49
N ALA A 77 6.24 30.58 13.40
CA ALA A 77 5.50 29.64 14.25
C ALA A 77 4.63 28.68 13.43
N LEU A 78 3.88 29.18 12.45
CA LEU A 78 3.05 28.34 11.57
C LEU A 78 3.89 27.36 10.74
N LEU A 79 5.04 27.81 10.22
CA LEU A 79 5.96 26.94 9.50
C LEU A 79 6.49 25.82 10.40
N VAL A 80 6.95 26.16 11.61
CA VAL A 80 7.45 25.16 12.58
C VAL A 80 6.35 24.18 12.96
N ILE A 81 5.14 24.66 13.25
CA ILE A 81 3.98 23.78 13.55
C ILE A 81 3.69 22.86 12.37
N SER A 82 3.68 23.37 11.14
CA SER A 82 3.45 22.55 9.95
C SER A 82 4.51 21.48 9.79
N VAL A 83 5.79 21.80 10.00
CA VAL A 83 6.88 20.82 9.91
C VAL A 83 6.78 19.79 11.02
N VAL A 84 6.50 20.21 12.26
CA VAL A 84 6.32 19.30 13.40
C VAL A 84 5.14 18.37 13.17
N LEU A 85 3.99 18.89 12.75
CA LEU A 85 2.81 18.08 12.42
C LEU A 85 3.10 17.10 11.29
N SER A 86 3.83 17.51 10.25
CA SER A 86 4.25 16.60 9.18
C SER A 86 5.18 15.50 9.69
N ILE A 87 6.19 15.82 10.50
CA ILE A 87 7.11 14.83 11.07
C ILE A 87 6.36 13.89 12.03
N SER A 88 5.49 14.44 12.87
CA SER A 88 4.63 13.65 13.77
C SER A 88 3.72 12.74 12.97
N ALA A 89 3.07 13.25 11.91
CA ALA A 89 2.26 12.45 11.00
C ALA A 89 3.09 11.31 10.39
N LEU A 90 4.31 11.59 9.92
CA LEU A 90 5.22 10.57 9.39
C LEU A 90 5.63 9.51 10.44
N LYS A 91 5.62 9.85 11.73
CA LYS A 91 5.91 8.90 12.83
C LYS A 91 4.67 8.14 13.32
N THR A 92 3.48 8.73 13.21
CA THR A 92 2.21 8.09 13.58
C THR A 92 1.59 7.31 12.44
N LEU A 93 1.95 7.62 11.19
CA LEU A 93 1.81 6.71 10.08
C LEU A 93 2.66 5.50 10.44
N PRO A 94 2.06 4.32 10.59
CA PRO A 94 2.82 3.14 10.97
C PRO A 94 3.97 2.98 9.96
N ASN A 95 5.21 2.93 10.44
CA ASN A 95 6.37 2.49 9.65
C ASN A 95 6.31 0.96 9.45
N GLU A 96 5.12 0.46 9.16
CA GLU A 96 4.77 -0.95 9.19
C GLU A 96 4.55 -1.37 7.75
N ALA A 97 5.45 -2.20 7.25
CA ALA A 97 4.99 -3.26 6.36
C ALA A 97 3.74 -3.86 7.02
N SER A 98 2.56 -3.65 6.43
CA SER A 98 1.30 -4.26 6.88
C SER A 98 1.54 -5.74 7.22
N PRO A 99 0.80 -6.37 8.15
CA PRO A 99 0.88 -7.81 8.39
C PRO A 99 0.87 -8.65 7.08
N TYR A 100 0.18 -8.15 6.05
CA TYR A 100 0.23 -8.67 4.69
C TYR A 100 1.61 -8.55 4.04
N GLU A 101 2.24 -7.39 4.10
CA GLU A 101 3.58 -7.13 3.54
C GLU A 101 4.66 -7.98 4.25
N MET A 102 4.61 -8.10 5.58
CA MET A 102 5.51 -9.01 6.31
C MET A 102 5.33 -10.47 5.87
N THR A 103 4.07 -10.87 5.63
CA THR A 103 3.75 -12.22 5.15
C THR A 103 4.28 -12.42 3.71
N MET A 104 4.14 -11.41 2.86
CA MET A 104 4.65 -11.44 1.49
C MET A 104 6.19 -11.47 1.44
N GLN A 105 6.88 -10.78 2.34
CA GLN A 105 8.34 -10.88 2.45
C GLN A 105 8.78 -12.31 2.83
N ARG A 106 8.09 -12.95 3.78
CA ARG A 106 8.33 -14.36 4.11
C ARG A 106 8.06 -15.27 2.92
N PHE A 107 6.97 -15.01 2.18
CA PHE A 107 6.62 -15.74 0.97
C PHE A 107 7.75 -15.70 -0.06
N ILE A 108 8.27 -14.51 -0.37
CA ILE A 108 9.35 -14.29 -1.34
C ILE A 108 10.63 -14.98 -0.88
N GLY A 109 10.95 -14.92 0.43
CA GLY A 109 12.11 -15.61 1.00
C GLY A 109 12.04 -17.13 0.81
N ASN A 110 10.89 -17.73 1.10
CA ASN A 110 10.62 -19.15 0.91
C ASN A 110 10.68 -19.55 -0.57
N GLU A 111 10.08 -18.74 -1.46
CA GLU A 111 10.14 -18.96 -2.91
C GLU A 111 11.59 -18.93 -3.42
N LYS A 112 12.36 -17.91 -3.05
CA LYS A 112 13.77 -17.79 -3.43
C LYS A 112 14.57 -19.02 -2.98
N ALA A 113 14.35 -19.47 -1.75
CA ALA A 113 15.00 -20.66 -1.22
C ALA A 113 14.53 -21.94 -1.94
N ALA A 114 13.27 -22.03 -2.33
CA ALA A 114 12.75 -23.17 -3.09
C ALA A 114 13.33 -23.25 -4.50
N LEU A 115 13.37 -22.12 -5.21
CA LEU A 115 13.84 -22.03 -6.59
C LEU A 115 15.37 -22.15 -6.72
N ALA A 116 16.12 -22.04 -5.62
CA ALA A 116 17.58 -22.12 -5.62
C ALA A 116 18.12 -23.38 -6.31
N VAL A 117 17.46 -24.54 -6.14
CA VAL A 117 17.89 -25.80 -6.78
C VAL A 117 17.74 -25.79 -8.30
N LEU A 118 16.76 -25.04 -8.83
CA LEU A 118 16.50 -24.93 -10.28
C LEU A 118 17.38 -23.87 -10.94
N ASN A 119 17.81 -22.86 -10.18
CA ASN A 119 18.56 -21.71 -10.69
C ASN A 119 20.09 -21.88 -10.61
N ASP A 120 20.58 -22.94 -9.95
CA ASP A 120 22.01 -23.23 -9.84
C ASP A 120 22.50 -23.91 -11.14
N GLY A 121 23.05 -23.11 -12.05
CA GLY A 121 23.50 -23.51 -13.39
C GLY A 121 24.82 -24.29 -13.44
N GLY A 122 25.34 -24.72 -12.29
CA GLY A 122 26.52 -25.59 -12.19
C GLY A 122 26.16 -27.07 -12.21
N TYR A 123 27.19 -27.93 -12.34
CA TYR A 123 27.02 -29.37 -12.11
C TYR A 123 26.61 -29.62 -10.65
N GLN A 124 25.48 -30.32 -10.46
CA GLN A 124 24.98 -30.69 -9.14
C GLN A 124 25.01 -32.20 -8.97
N THR A 125 25.44 -32.66 -7.79
CA THR A 125 25.31 -34.08 -7.42
C THR A 125 23.84 -34.43 -7.22
N GLN A 126 23.44 -35.67 -7.51
CA GLN A 126 22.08 -36.16 -7.28
C GLN A 126 21.62 -35.92 -5.83
N GLU A 127 22.52 -36.09 -4.86
CA GLU A 127 22.23 -35.80 -3.45
C GLU A 127 21.90 -34.31 -3.19
N LYS A 128 22.63 -33.39 -3.82
CA LYS A 128 22.37 -31.94 -3.72
C LYS A 128 21.03 -31.59 -4.34
N VAL A 129 20.70 -32.17 -5.49
CA VAL A 129 19.41 -31.98 -6.17
C VAL A 129 18.27 -32.48 -5.28
N ILE A 130 18.35 -33.71 -4.76
CA ILE A 130 17.35 -34.29 -3.86
C ILE A 130 17.15 -33.42 -2.61
N SER A 131 18.24 -32.95 -2.00
CA SER A 131 18.20 -32.07 -0.82
C SER A 131 17.54 -30.71 -1.14
N GLY A 132 17.89 -30.12 -2.28
CA GLY A 132 17.28 -28.88 -2.77
C GLY A 132 15.79 -29.03 -3.05
N LEU A 133 15.38 -30.12 -3.69
CA LEU A 133 13.97 -30.43 -3.95
C LEU A 133 13.18 -30.61 -2.64
N LYS A 134 13.71 -31.35 -1.67
CA LYS A 134 13.09 -31.49 -0.33
C LYS A 134 12.93 -30.14 0.38
N THR A 135 13.92 -29.25 0.25
CA THR A 135 13.87 -27.89 0.78
C THR A 135 12.78 -27.08 0.07
N GLY A 136 12.69 -27.16 -1.25
CA GLY A 136 11.64 -26.51 -2.02
C GLY A 136 10.24 -26.98 -1.65
N ILE A 137 10.01 -28.29 -1.53
CA ILE A 137 8.74 -28.87 -1.07
C ILE A 137 8.32 -28.28 0.29
N ARG A 138 9.26 -28.18 1.24
CA ARG A 138 8.99 -27.59 2.56
C ARG A 138 8.57 -26.12 2.45
N ASN A 139 9.28 -25.35 1.64
CA ASN A 139 9.01 -23.92 1.44
C ASN A 139 7.70 -23.65 0.70
N TRP A 140 7.35 -24.46 -0.31
CA TRP A 140 6.05 -24.34 -0.99
C TRP A 140 4.89 -24.65 -0.05
N LYS A 141 5.00 -25.71 0.78
CA LYS A 141 4.02 -26.01 1.83
C LYS A 141 3.90 -24.89 2.86
N ALA A 142 5.02 -24.28 3.25
CA ALA A 142 5.02 -23.12 4.14
C ALA A 142 4.29 -21.91 3.51
N ASN A 143 4.51 -21.63 2.23
CA ASN A 143 3.84 -20.54 1.52
C ASN A 143 2.35 -20.75 1.35
N ILE A 144 1.90 -21.98 1.05
CA ILE A 144 0.48 -22.32 1.03
C ILE A 144 -0.15 -22.02 2.40
N LYS A 145 0.53 -22.40 3.49
CA LYS A 145 0.06 -22.10 4.85
C LYS A 145 -0.01 -20.59 5.11
N LEU A 146 1.02 -19.83 4.75
CA LEU A 146 1.04 -18.37 4.90
C LEU A 146 -0.16 -17.71 4.20
N ILE A 147 -0.51 -18.16 3.00
CA ILE A 147 -1.67 -17.61 2.27
C ILE A 147 -2.99 -18.00 2.93
N ASN A 148 -3.15 -19.25 3.36
CA ASN A 148 -4.36 -19.71 4.04
C ASN A 148 -4.58 -18.95 5.36
N ASP A 149 -3.51 -18.68 6.11
CA ASP A 149 -3.59 -17.95 7.38
C ASP A 149 -4.08 -16.49 7.16
N MET A 150 -3.95 -15.95 5.94
CA MET A 150 -4.44 -14.62 5.56
C MET A 150 -5.90 -14.60 5.07
N GLU A 151 -6.53 -15.74 4.75
CA GLU A 151 -7.89 -15.80 4.16
C GLU A 151 -8.98 -15.20 5.09
N ASN A 152 -8.72 -15.12 6.40
CA ASN A 152 -9.64 -14.54 7.38
C ASN A 152 -9.47 -13.03 7.60
N THR A 153 -8.62 -12.36 6.82
CA THR A 153 -8.37 -10.92 6.94
C THR A 153 -9.24 -10.17 5.94
N GLU A 154 -9.82 -9.02 6.32
CA GLU A 154 -10.53 -8.14 5.39
C GLU A 154 -9.54 -7.52 4.41
N LEU A 155 -9.43 -8.11 3.21
CA LEU A 155 -8.54 -7.69 2.13
C LEU A 155 -9.36 -7.19 0.94
N SER A 156 -8.78 -6.29 0.14
CA SER A 156 -9.45 -5.83 -1.09
C SER A 156 -9.60 -6.96 -2.12
N ASP A 157 -10.59 -6.85 -3.00
CA ASP A 157 -10.86 -7.84 -4.06
C ASP A 157 -9.63 -8.14 -4.92
N VAL A 158 -8.84 -7.11 -5.22
CA VAL A 158 -7.59 -7.24 -5.99
C VAL A 158 -6.56 -8.09 -5.24
N VAL A 159 -6.42 -7.88 -3.92
CA VAL A 159 -5.50 -8.64 -3.07
C VAL A 159 -5.98 -10.08 -2.89
N MET A 160 -7.28 -10.31 -2.70
CA MET A 160 -7.85 -11.65 -2.61
C MET A 160 -7.63 -12.46 -3.90
N LYS A 161 -7.84 -11.83 -5.07
CA LYS A 161 -7.58 -12.45 -6.36
C LYS A 161 -6.09 -12.80 -6.53
N ARG A 162 -5.20 -11.89 -6.15
CA ARG A 162 -3.75 -12.14 -6.16
C ARG A 162 -3.36 -13.30 -5.24
N ASN A 163 -3.90 -13.37 -4.03
CA ASN A 163 -3.64 -14.46 -3.08
C ASN A 163 -4.11 -15.82 -3.61
N THR A 164 -5.26 -15.84 -4.28
CA THR A 164 -5.78 -17.06 -4.94
C THR A 164 -4.79 -17.58 -5.98
N LEU A 165 -4.29 -16.71 -6.86
CA LEU A 165 -3.29 -17.07 -7.87
C LEU A 165 -1.96 -17.50 -7.25
N LEU A 166 -1.50 -16.83 -6.18
CA LEU A 166 -0.27 -17.21 -5.49
C LEU A 166 -0.37 -18.59 -4.82
N LYS A 167 -1.56 -18.93 -4.29
CA LYS A 167 -1.83 -20.27 -3.73
C LYS A 167 -1.80 -21.34 -4.81
N GLU A 168 -2.45 -21.08 -5.95
CA GLU A 168 -2.43 -21.97 -7.11
C GLU A 168 -1.00 -22.16 -7.64
N TYR A 169 -0.24 -21.07 -7.76
CA TYR A 169 1.18 -21.12 -8.12
C TYR A 169 1.99 -22.03 -7.20
N CYS A 170 1.84 -21.89 -5.87
CA CYS A 170 2.53 -22.75 -4.92
C CYS A 170 2.09 -24.23 -5.02
N GLN A 171 0.82 -24.50 -5.30
CA GLN A 171 0.31 -25.86 -5.47
C GLN A 171 0.90 -26.53 -6.72
N VAL A 172 0.94 -25.81 -7.84
CA VAL A 172 1.55 -26.33 -9.09
C VAL A 172 3.06 -26.52 -8.92
N ARG A 173 3.75 -25.57 -8.27
CA ARG A 173 5.17 -25.71 -7.94
C ARG A 173 5.44 -26.89 -7.02
N LEU A 174 4.60 -27.11 -6.01
CA LEU A 174 4.71 -28.26 -5.12
C LEU A 174 4.61 -29.58 -5.90
N LYS A 175 3.60 -29.72 -6.75
CA LYS A 175 3.42 -30.89 -7.61
C LYS A 175 4.63 -31.12 -8.52
N TYR A 176 5.13 -30.06 -9.15
CA TYR A 176 6.34 -30.13 -9.98
C TYR A 176 7.56 -30.66 -9.22
N TYR A 177 7.78 -30.16 -7.99
CA TYR A 177 8.90 -30.62 -7.15
C TYR A 177 8.73 -32.07 -6.67
N GLU A 178 7.51 -32.51 -6.40
CA GLU A 178 7.22 -33.91 -6.04
C GLU A 178 7.51 -34.86 -7.21
N LEU A 179 7.15 -34.47 -8.44
CA LEU A 179 7.47 -35.22 -9.67
C LEU A 179 8.98 -35.27 -9.92
N MET A 180 9.67 -34.14 -9.80
CA MET A 180 11.14 -34.12 -9.94
C MET A 180 11.81 -35.00 -8.88
N LEU A 181 11.32 -34.97 -7.64
CA LEU A 181 11.89 -35.79 -6.57
C LEU A 181 11.66 -37.29 -6.82
N HIS A 182 10.47 -37.65 -7.32
CA HIS A 182 10.17 -39.01 -7.75
C HIS A 182 11.14 -39.46 -8.85
N GLU A 183 11.34 -38.66 -9.89
CA GLU A 183 12.30 -38.95 -10.96
C GLU A 183 13.72 -39.18 -10.43
N GLN A 184 14.18 -38.37 -9.47
CA GLN A 184 15.52 -38.53 -8.88
C GLN A 184 15.69 -39.81 -8.05
N ILE A 185 14.60 -40.42 -7.57
CA ILE A 185 14.62 -41.59 -6.66
C ILE A 185 14.28 -42.87 -7.41
N GLU A 186 13.23 -42.84 -8.22
CA GLU A 186 12.61 -44.01 -8.87
C GLU A 186 12.96 -44.09 -10.36
N GLY A 187 13.51 -43.02 -10.95
CA GLY A 187 13.83 -42.90 -12.37
C GLY A 187 12.71 -42.23 -13.17
N SER A 188 13.03 -41.82 -14.39
CA SER A 188 12.10 -41.07 -15.25
C SER A 188 10.97 -41.96 -15.81
N SER A 189 9.74 -41.44 -15.78
CA SER A 189 8.55 -42.03 -16.42
C SER A 189 7.97 -41.04 -17.43
N ASP A 190 7.50 -41.51 -18.59
CA ASP A 190 6.87 -40.68 -19.62
C ASP A 190 5.67 -39.89 -19.06
N ALA A 191 4.94 -40.49 -18.12
CA ALA A 191 3.84 -39.83 -17.43
C ALA A 191 4.31 -38.67 -16.54
N ASP A 192 5.46 -38.81 -15.87
CA ASP A 192 6.03 -37.77 -15.02
C ASP A 192 6.53 -36.60 -15.86
N VAL A 193 7.19 -36.88 -16.98
CA VAL A 193 7.65 -35.87 -17.94
C VAL A 193 6.46 -35.05 -18.47
N ALA A 194 5.41 -35.71 -18.96
CA ALA A 194 4.21 -35.02 -19.44
C ALA A 194 3.50 -34.19 -18.35
N ASN A 195 3.48 -34.69 -17.11
CA ASN A 195 2.93 -33.96 -15.97
C ASN A 195 3.79 -32.76 -15.58
N MET A 196 5.12 -32.87 -15.66
CA MET A 196 6.05 -31.77 -15.40
C MET A 196 5.92 -30.67 -16.44
N ASP A 197 5.80 -31.01 -17.72
CA ASP A 197 5.53 -30.04 -18.80
C ASP A 197 4.21 -29.29 -18.58
N SER A 198 3.16 -30.02 -18.21
CA SER A 198 1.87 -29.43 -17.86
C SER A 198 1.98 -28.46 -16.69
N CYS A 199 2.78 -28.79 -15.67
CA CYS A 199 3.04 -27.89 -14.55
C CYS A 199 3.78 -26.62 -15.00
N ASN A 200 4.79 -26.74 -15.86
CA ASN A 200 5.54 -25.60 -16.38
C ASN A 200 4.66 -24.63 -17.18
N ILE A 201 3.76 -25.16 -18.03
CA ILE A 201 2.78 -24.36 -18.77
C ILE A 201 1.86 -23.61 -17.81
N ALA A 202 1.31 -24.30 -16.81
CA ALA A 202 0.44 -23.70 -15.81
C ALA A 202 1.15 -22.60 -14.99
N ILE A 203 2.40 -22.85 -14.57
CA ILE A 203 3.23 -21.86 -13.87
C ILE A 203 3.40 -20.59 -14.73
N GLY A 204 3.75 -20.73 -16.00
CA GLY A 204 3.92 -19.59 -16.90
C GLY A 204 2.64 -18.75 -17.05
N LYS A 205 1.49 -19.42 -17.16
CA LYS A 205 0.18 -18.75 -17.22
C LYS A 205 -0.11 -17.98 -15.93
N ILE A 206 0.02 -18.63 -14.77
CA ILE A 206 -0.29 -18.01 -13.47
C ILE A 206 0.62 -16.81 -13.20
N VAL A 207 1.93 -16.93 -13.48
CA VAL A 207 2.87 -15.80 -13.33
C VAL A 207 2.48 -14.62 -14.22
N THR A 208 2.04 -14.88 -15.45
CA THR A 208 1.54 -13.84 -16.35
C THR A 208 0.32 -13.12 -15.77
N GLU A 209 -0.63 -13.87 -15.22
CA GLU A 209 -1.84 -13.30 -14.59
C GLU A 209 -1.52 -12.49 -13.32
N ILE A 210 -0.59 -12.97 -12.48
CA ILE A 210 -0.13 -12.24 -11.29
C ILE A 210 0.50 -10.90 -11.70
N ASN A 211 1.35 -10.90 -12.72
CA ASN A 211 1.99 -9.68 -13.22
C ASN A 211 0.98 -8.68 -13.78
N ALA A 212 -0.06 -9.17 -14.49
CA ALA A 212 -1.12 -8.32 -14.99
C ALA A 212 -1.87 -7.60 -13.85
N LEU A 213 -2.16 -8.28 -12.74
CA LEU A 213 -2.82 -7.66 -11.57
C LEU A 213 -1.96 -6.57 -10.91
N GLY A 214 -0.63 -6.74 -10.88
CA GLY A 214 0.29 -5.74 -10.35
C GLY A 214 0.42 -4.48 -11.23
N SER A 215 0.12 -4.59 -12.53
CA SER A 215 0.15 -3.46 -13.46
C SER A 215 -1.11 -2.58 -13.42
N THR A 216 -2.25 -3.14 -12.96
CA THR A 216 -3.53 -2.43 -12.84
C THR A 216 -3.71 -1.64 -11.54
N SER A 217 -2.78 -1.76 -10.59
CA SER A 217 -2.84 -1.09 -9.28
C SER A 217 -1.97 0.18 -9.18
N ASN A 218 -1.44 0.68 -10.31
CA ASN A 218 -0.65 1.91 -10.41
C ASN A 218 -1.38 2.98 -11.22
#